data_AF-A0A922YTJ4-F1
#
_entry.id   AF-A0A922YTJ4-F1
#
_cell.length_a   1.000
_cell.length_b   1.000
_cell.length_c   1.000
_cell.angle_alpha   90.00
_cell.angle_beta   90.00
_cell.angle_gamma   90.00
#
_symmetry.space_group_name_H-M   'P 1'
#
loop_
_entity.id
_entity.type
_entity.pdbx_description
1 polymer ?
#
loop_
_entity_poly.entity_id
_entity_poly.type
_entity_poly.pdbx_seq_one_letter_code
_entity_poly.pdbx_strand_id
1 'polypeptide(L)'
;MLTIRQRSMLSGFHYEVVSESGALLAELVWPNYVQARNARLKWHKPGSPDGDLKILMPQGIYRIGFEFLSRAFANDLRFFLQQGEDIQAMAEVLFPKDGIKRHEVFLRQPMQARLVRANHWTRARYLLEVDGQVIGSIEEPHWFSMKRQLRIGLPNDMPVPLQTFLAFLVINSAFR
;
A
#
# COMPACT_ATOMS: atom_id res chain seq x y z
N MET A 1 14.87 3.48 -10.24
CA MET A 1 13.51 2.88 -10.15
C MET A 1 13.48 1.79 -9.07
N LEU A 2 12.35 1.55 -8.40
CA LEU A 2 12.21 0.43 -7.44
C LEU A 2 11.31 -0.68 -8.00
N THR A 3 11.54 -1.91 -7.55
CA THR A 3 10.65 -3.04 -7.82
C THR A 3 10.18 -3.63 -6.50
N ILE A 4 8.87 -3.89 -6.40
CA ILE A 4 8.30 -4.70 -5.34
C ILE A 4 7.90 -6.05 -5.91
N ARG A 5 8.34 -7.13 -5.28
CA ARG A 5 8.03 -8.48 -5.74
C ARG A 5 7.60 -9.37 -4.59
N GLN A 6 6.62 -10.21 -4.85
CA GLN A 6 6.18 -11.21 -3.89
C GLN A 6 7.30 -12.24 -3.67
N ARG A 7 7.67 -12.47 -2.40
CA ARG A 7 8.77 -13.38 -2.05
C ARG A 7 8.46 -14.82 -2.49
N SER A 8 7.26 -15.30 -2.21
CA SER A 8 6.82 -16.66 -2.53
C SER A 8 5.34 -16.72 -2.91
N MET A 9 4.96 -17.63 -3.81
CA MET A 9 3.54 -17.91 -4.11
C MET A 9 2.76 -18.39 -2.88
N LEU A 10 3.44 -19.13 -2.00
CA LEU A 10 2.88 -19.68 -0.77
C LEU A 10 2.74 -18.62 0.34
N SER A 11 3.35 -17.45 0.14
CA SER A 11 3.21 -16.27 1.00
C SER A 11 2.69 -15.10 0.17
N GLY A 12 1.36 -15.04 0.02
CA GLY A 12 0.64 -13.93 -0.65
C GLY A 12 0.88 -12.54 -0.05
N PHE A 13 1.58 -12.51 1.09
CA PHE A 13 1.52 -11.46 2.08
C PHE A 13 2.91 -10.97 2.52
N HIS A 14 3.95 -11.39 1.79
CA HIS A 14 5.35 -11.01 2.02
C HIS A 14 5.98 -10.58 0.70
N TYR A 15 6.44 -9.34 0.65
CA TYR A 15 7.04 -8.72 -0.52
C TYR A 15 8.44 -8.19 -0.19
N GLU A 16 9.33 -8.26 -1.19
CA GLU A 16 10.66 -7.65 -1.17
C GLU A 16 10.63 -6.36 -1.99
N VAL A 17 11.22 -5.30 -1.44
CA VAL A 17 11.49 -4.04 -2.15
C VAL A 17 12.94 -4.06 -2.58
N VAL A 18 13.19 -4.04 -3.88
CA VAL A 18 14.54 -4.09 -4.46
C VAL A 18 14.83 -2.85 -5.29
N SER A 19 16.09 -2.43 -5.26
CA SER A 19 16.61 -1.38 -6.14
C SER A 19 16.68 -1.86 -7.58
N GLU A 20 16.99 -0.93 -8.48
CA GLU A 20 17.26 -1.22 -9.89
C GLU A 20 18.48 -2.15 -10.10
N SER A 21 19.48 -2.06 -9.22
CA SER A 21 20.63 -2.98 -9.21
C SER A 21 20.32 -4.36 -8.62
N GLY A 22 19.10 -4.57 -8.12
CA GLY A 22 18.67 -5.82 -7.49
C GLY A 22 19.03 -5.95 -6.01
N ALA A 23 19.57 -4.89 -5.39
CA ALA A 23 19.84 -4.88 -3.96
C ALA A 23 18.53 -4.84 -3.15
N LEU A 24 18.44 -5.65 -2.10
CA LEU A 24 17.30 -5.62 -1.17
C LEU A 24 17.34 -4.34 -0.33
N LEU A 25 16.25 -3.56 -0.36
CA LEU A 25 16.12 -2.32 0.39
C LEU A 25 15.17 -2.46 1.58
N ALA A 26 14.12 -3.26 1.43
CA ALA A 26 13.13 -3.48 2.48
C ALA A 26 12.34 -4.77 2.29
N GLU A 27 11.67 -5.23 3.34
CA GLU A 27 10.65 -6.27 3.27
C GLU A 27 9.30 -5.74 3.77
N LEU A 28 8.24 -5.90 2.98
CA LEU A 28 6.86 -5.62 3.39
C LEU A 28 6.22 -6.94 3.85
N VAL A 29 5.84 -7.01 5.12
CA VAL A 29 5.33 -8.20 5.79
C VAL A 29 3.96 -7.92 6.40
N TRP A 30 2.97 -8.76 6.10
CA TRP A 30 1.66 -8.69 6.75
C TRP A 30 1.53 -9.85 7.77
N PRO A 31 1.38 -9.56 9.08
CA PRO A 31 1.57 -10.56 10.13
C PRO A 31 0.50 -11.65 10.21
N ASN A 32 -0.70 -11.49 9.62
CA ASN A 32 -1.63 -12.61 9.40
C ASN A 32 -2.81 -12.24 8.49
N TYR A 33 -2.99 -12.96 7.38
CA TYR A 33 -4.07 -12.69 6.41
C TYR A 33 -5.49 -12.87 6.97
N VAL A 34 -5.68 -13.83 7.88
CA VAL A 34 -7.00 -14.17 8.44
C VAL A 34 -7.60 -13.01 9.23
N GLN A 35 -6.77 -12.21 9.91
CA GLN A 35 -7.22 -11.05 10.68
C GLN A 35 -7.49 -9.82 9.79
N ALA A 36 -6.69 -9.62 8.73
CA ALA A 36 -6.83 -8.47 7.82
C ALA A 36 -8.17 -8.44 7.06
N ARG A 37 -8.81 -9.60 6.83
CA ARG A 37 -10.12 -9.69 6.15
C ARG A 37 -11.32 -9.68 7.09
N ASN A 38 -11.15 -9.93 8.39
CA ASN A 38 -12.28 -10.10 9.29
C ASN A 38 -12.14 -9.20 10.52
N ALA A 39 -12.69 -7.99 10.41
CA ALA A 39 -12.71 -6.98 11.48
C ALA A 39 -13.38 -7.45 12.79
N ARG A 40 -14.01 -8.63 12.80
CA ARG A 40 -14.63 -9.26 13.97
C ARG A 40 -13.68 -10.20 14.74
N LEU A 41 -12.58 -10.67 14.12
CA LEU A 41 -11.57 -11.51 14.77
C LEU A 41 -10.53 -10.61 15.46
N LYS A 42 -10.65 -10.46 16.78
CA LYS A 42 -9.70 -9.69 17.61
C LYS A 42 -8.72 -10.63 18.31
N TRP A 43 -7.65 -11.02 17.63
CA TRP A 43 -6.55 -11.79 18.24
C TRP A 43 -5.58 -10.92 19.03
N HIS A 44 -5.45 -9.65 18.66
CA HIS A 44 -4.63 -8.67 19.35
C HIS A 44 -5.49 -7.65 20.10
N LYS A 45 -4.99 -7.17 21.23
CA LYS A 45 -5.65 -6.09 22.00
C LYS A 45 -5.80 -4.84 21.11
N PRO A 46 -6.87 -4.06 21.26
CA PRO A 46 -6.99 -2.76 20.57
C PRO A 46 -5.73 -1.92 20.80
N GLY A 47 -5.12 -1.41 19.72
CA GLY A 47 -3.88 -0.64 19.77
C GLY A 47 -2.58 -1.46 19.86
N SER A 48 -2.65 -2.80 19.81
CA SER A 48 -1.44 -3.63 19.75
C SER A 48 -0.78 -3.54 18.37
N PRO A 49 0.53 -3.27 18.30
CA PRO A 49 1.28 -3.16 17.06
C PRO A 49 1.60 -4.51 16.40
N ASP A 50 1.22 -5.61 17.05
CA ASP A 50 1.52 -6.97 16.56
C ASP A 50 0.63 -7.35 15.37
N GLY A 51 -0.53 -6.70 15.22
CA GLY A 51 -1.42 -6.84 14.07
C GLY A 51 -1.07 -5.93 12.89
N ASP A 52 -0.15 -4.98 13.07
CA ASP A 52 0.20 -4.01 12.03
C ASP A 52 1.05 -4.63 10.93
N LEU A 53 0.83 -4.16 9.71
CA LEU A 53 1.69 -4.46 8.59
C LEU A 53 3.04 -3.79 8.82
N LYS A 54 4.14 -4.45 8.45
CA LYS A 54 5.50 -3.98 8.75
C LYS A 54 6.29 -3.78 7.46
N ILE A 55 7.03 -2.68 7.38
CA ILE A 55 8.12 -2.50 6.42
C ILE A 55 9.42 -2.60 7.21
N LEU A 56 10.17 -3.69 7.00
CA LEU A 56 11.45 -3.95 7.62
C LEU A 56 12.55 -3.34 6.75
N MET A 57 13.36 -2.46 7.32
CA MET A 57 14.48 -1.81 6.64
C MET A 57 15.74 -1.89 7.52
N PRO A 58 16.95 -1.77 6.95
CA PRO A 58 18.19 -1.74 7.73
C PRO A 58 18.19 -0.67 8.83
N GLN A 59 17.59 0.49 8.56
CA GLN A 59 17.49 1.63 9.49
C GLN A 59 16.33 1.53 10.49
N GLY A 60 15.48 0.51 10.44
CA GLY A 60 14.40 0.32 11.40
C GLY A 60 13.13 -0.29 10.82
N ILE A 61 12.11 -0.36 11.66
CA ILE A 61 10.79 -0.93 11.34
C ILE A 61 9.79 0.20 11.20
N TYR A 62 9.13 0.24 10.05
CA TYR A 62 7.94 1.06 9.85
C TYR A 62 6.69 0.20 9.99
N ARG A 63 5.63 0.79 10.53
CA ARG A 63 4.33 0.15 10.72
C ARG A 63 3.30 0.81 9.83
N ILE A 64 2.42 -0.01 9.26
CA ILE A 64 1.23 0.46 8.54
C ILE A 64 0.00 0.04 9.35
N GLY A 65 -0.54 1.01 10.08
CA GLY A 65 -1.79 0.89 10.82
C GLY A 65 -2.98 1.42 10.01
N PHE A 66 -4.20 1.19 10.49
CA PHE A 66 -5.39 1.76 9.89
C PHE A 66 -6.50 2.05 10.91
N GLU A 67 -7.38 2.97 10.56
CA GLU A 67 -8.64 3.24 11.26
C GLU A 67 -9.82 3.31 10.28
N PHE A 68 -11.03 3.11 10.82
CA PHE A 68 -12.27 3.26 10.07
C PHE A 68 -12.76 4.70 10.16
N LEU A 69 -12.92 5.37 9.01
CA LEU A 69 -13.55 6.69 8.93
C LEU A 69 -15.08 6.58 8.89
N SER A 70 -15.58 5.56 8.19
CA SER A 70 -17.01 5.23 8.13
C SER A 70 -17.19 3.71 8.13
N ARG A 71 -18.33 3.27 8.67
CA ARG A 71 -18.72 1.85 8.69
C ARG A 71 -20.05 1.67 7.97
N ALA A 72 -20.00 1.66 6.65
CA ALA A 72 -21.13 1.38 5.78
C ALA A 72 -20.93 0.03 5.06
N PHE A 73 -21.72 -0.22 4.00
CA PHE A 73 -21.56 -1.42 3.17
C PHE A 73 -20.12 -1.56 2.62
N ALA A 74 -19.51 -0.43 2.24
CA ALA A 74 -18.08 -0.29 2.07
C ALA A 74 -17.52 0.62 3.17
N ASN A 75 -16.35 0.27 3.69
CA ASN A 75 -15.74 1.00 4.80
C ASN A 75 -14.71 2.00 4.27
N ASP A 76 -14.89 3.28 4.57
CA ASP A 76 -13.84 4.28 4.37
C ASP A 76 -12.73 4.03 5.39
N LEU A 77 -11.49 3.98 4.90
CA LEU A 77 -10.33 3.68 5.72
C LEU A 77 -9.31 4.81 5.65
N ARG A 78 -8.63 5.03 6.77
CA ARG A 78 -7.40 5.81 6.80
C ARG A 78 -6.26 4.92 7.23
N PHE A 79 -5.17 4.97 6.48
CA PHE A 79 -3.93 4.25 6.73
C PHE A 79 -2.85 5.23 7.16
N PHE A 80 -2.00 4.79 8.08
CA PHE A 80 -0.87 5.56 8.58
C PHE A 80 0.41 4.77 8.36
N LEU A 81 1.44 5.44 7.84
CA LEU A 81 2.82 4.94 7.88
C LEU A 81 3.50 5.57 9.09
N GLN A 82 4.03 4.75 9.99
CA GLN A 82 4.61 5.20 11.25
C GLN A 82 6.00 4.61 11.47
N GLN A 83 6.89 5.39 12.09
CA GLN A 83 8.17 4.93 12.63
C GLN A 83 8.26 5.38 14.08
N GLY A 84 8.32 4.44 15.03
CA GLY A 84 8.09 4.79 16.43
C GLY A 84 6.71 5.44 16.60
N GLU A 85 6.63 6.57 17.29
CA GLU A 85 5.39 7.33 17.47
C GLU A 85 5.10 8.31 16.31
N ASP A 86 6.07 8.54 15.43
CA ASP A 86 5.97 9.54 14.37
C ASP A 86 5.18 9.02 13.17
N ILE A 87 4.16 9.79 12.76
CA ILE A 87 3.42 9.56 11.51
C ILE A 87 4.23 10.17 10.37
N GLN A 88 4.73 9.29 9.49
CA GLN A 88 5.52 9.65 8.32
C GLN A 88 4.64 9.92 7.10
N ALA A 89 3.50 9.23 7.00
CA ALA A 89 2.53 9.45 5.92
C ALA A 89 1.12 9.03 6.35
N MET A 90 0.14 9.61 5.68
CA MET A 90 -1.27 9.33 5.92
C MET A 90 -1.99 9.26 4.58
N ALA A 91 -2.76 8.21 4.37
CA ALA A 91 -3.58 8.04 3.17
C ALA A 91 -5.01 7.61 3.53
N GLU A 92 -5.97 8.04 2.74
CA GLU A 92 -7.38 7.70 2.87
C GLU A 92 -7.83 6.92 1.66
N VAL A 93 -8.57 5.84 1.90
CA VAL A 93 -9.23 5.03 0.87
C VAL A 93 -10.73 5.23 1.06
N LEU A 94 -11.32 6.01 0.16
CA LEU A 94 -12.71 6.47 0.26
C LEU A 94 -13.57 5.77 -0.78
N PHE A 95 -14.71 5.25 -0.33
CA PHE A 95 -15.68 4.58 -1.18
C PHE A 95 -16.80 5.56 -1.56
N PRO A 96 -17.10 5.71 -2.85
CA PRO A 96 -18.19 6.55 -3.30
C PRO A 96 -19.53 5.95 -2.85
N LYS A 97 -20.41 6.81 -2.33
CA LYS A 97 -21.70 6.41 -1.74
C LYS A 97 -22.66 5.75 -2.74
N ASP A 98 -22.49 6.05 -4.02
CA ASP A 98 -23.37 5.56 -5.10
C ASP A 98 -23.06 4.12 -5.55
N GLY A 99 -22.06 3.45 -4.94
CA GLY A 99 -21.78 2.01 -5.11
C GLY A 99 -21.23 1.56 -6.47
N ILE A 100 -21.34 2.39 -7.51
CA ILE A 100 -20.93 2.07 -8.89
C ILE A 100 -19.48 2.47 -9.16
N LYS A 101 -19.00 3.53 -8.49
CA LYS A 101 -17.64 4.04 -8.67
C LYS A 101 -16.65 3.23 -7.80
N ARG A 102 -15.43 3.07 -8.30
CA ARG A 102 -14.34 2.45 -7.53
C ARG A 102 -13.91 3.39 -6.40
N HIS A 103 -13.27 2.82 -5.38
CA HIS A 103 -12.66 3.61 -4.32
C HIS A 103 -11.58 4.53 -4.86
N GLU A 104 -11.40 5.66 -4.19
CA GLU A 104 -10.36 6.64 -4.47
C GLU A 104 -9.32 6.60 -3.35
N VAL A 105 -8.05 6.74 -3.71
CA VAL A 105 -6.94 6.75 -2.75
C VAL A 105 -6.33 8.14 -2.72
N PHE A 106 -6.39 8.79 -1.56
CA PHE A 106 -5.85 10.13 -1.32
C PHE A 106 -4.66 10.05 -0.38
N LEU A 107 -3.49 10.49 -0.81
CA LEU A 107 -2.39 10.78 0.09
C LEU A 107 -2.63 12.17 0.70
N ARG A 108 -2.64 12.24 2.02
CA ARG A 108 -2.87 13.49 2.78
C ARG A 108 -1.58 14.03 3.38
N GLN A 109 -0.62 13.16 3.65
CA GLN A 109 0.71 13.48 4.14
C GLN A 109 1.74 12.56 3.48
N PRO A 110 2.95 13.05 3.13
CA PRO A 110 3.45 14.41 3.39
C PRO A 110 2.96 15.46 2.38
N MET A 111 2.29 15.04 1.32
CA MET A 111 1.75 15.92 0.26
C MET A 111 0.29 15.56 -0.02
N GLN A 112 -0.47 16.52 -0.55
CA GLN A 112 -1.82 16.27 -1.07
C GLN A 112 -1.69 15.65 -2.46
N ALA A 113 -1.90 14.34 -2.56
CA ALA A 113 -1.82 13.61 -3.82
C ALA A 113 -2.97 12.62 -3.96
N ARG A 114 -3.20 12.16 -5.18
CA ARG A 114 -4.21 11.14 -5.49
C ARG A 114 -3.58 9.99 -6.26
N LEU A 115 -3.89 8.77 -5.83
CA LEU A 115 -3.52 7.54 -6.51
C LEU A 115 -4.68 7.12 -7.41
N VAL A 116 -4.55 7.39 -8.71
CA VAL A 116 -5.58 7.16 -9.71
C VAL A 116 -5.26 5.91 -10.51
N ARG A 117 -6.23 5.01 -10.64
CA ARG A 117 -6.07 3.85 -11.52
C ARG A 117 -6.25 4.27 -12.98
N ALA A 118 -5.21 4.13 -13.79
CA ALA A 118 -5.24 4.53 -15.21
C ALA A 118 -5.84 3.46 -16.14
N ASN A 119 -5.70 2.17 -15.82
CA ASN A 119 -6.16 1.08 -16.69
C ASN A 119 -7.29 0.25 -16.08
N HIS A 120 -8.31 -0.05 -16.90
CA HIS A 120 -9.52 -0.73 -16.45
C HIS A 120 -9.47 -2.27 -16.56
N TRP A 121 -8.81 -2.86 -17.56
CA TRP A 121 -9.15 -4.24 -17.98
C TRP A 121 -8.10 -5.34 -17.77
N THR A 122 -6.78 -5.09 -17.79
CA THR A 122 -5.80 -6.22 -17.74
C THR A 122 -4.56 -6.03 -16.89
N ARG A 123 -4.12 -4.80 -16.63
CA ARG A 123 -2.93 -4.52 -15.81
C ARG A 123 -3.22 -3.48 -14.76
N ALA A 124 -2.77 -3.73 -13.53
CA ALA A 124 -2.79 -2.74 -12.47
C ALA A 124 -1.78 -1.64 -12.83
N ARG A 125 -2.27 -0.46 -13.19
CA ARG A 125 -1.46 0.75 -13.38
C ARG A 125 -2.11 1.88 -12.61
N TYR A 126 -1.37 2.44 -11.69
CA TYR A 126 -1.78 3.56 -10.86
C TYR A 126 -0.84 4.73 -11.12
N LEU A 127 -1.41 5.92 -11.21
CA LEU A 127 -0.72 7.18 -11.38
C LEU A 127 -0.81 7.94 -10.06
N LEU A 128 0.30 8.55 -9.66
CA LEU A 128 0.32 9.49 -8.55
C LEU A 128 0.16 10.90 -9.13
N GLU A 129 -0.95 11.55 -8.78
CA GLU A 129 -1.29 12.91 -9.22
C GLU A 129 -1.15 13.91 -8.08
N VAL A 130 -0.51 15.05 -8.34
CA VAL A 130 -0.43 16.21 -7.46
C VAL A 130 -0.88 17.43 -8.26
N ASP A 131 -1.84 18.19 -7.74
CA ASP A 131 -2.40 19.38 -8.41
C ASP A 131 -2.84 19.14 -9.88
N GLY A 132 -3.38 17.94 -10.14
CA GLY A 132 -3.82 17.51 -11.47
C GLY A 132 -2.70 17.07 -12.42
N GLN A 133 -1.44 17.08 -11.98
CA GLN A 133 -0.29 16.63 -12.75
C GLN A 133 0.18 15.25 -12.29
N VAL A 134 0.51 14.38 -13.24
CA VAL A 134 1.07 13.05 -12.95
C VAL A 134 2.56 13.20 -12.64
N ILE A 135 2.96 12.81 -11.43
CA ILE A 135 4.36 12.88 -10.96
C ILE A 135 5.04 11.52 -10.86
N GLY A 136 4.28 10.43 -11.04
CA GLY A 136 4.83 9.09 -10.96
C GLY A 136 3.80 8.01 -11.21
N SER A 137 4.26 6.76 -11.23
CA SER A 137 3.39 5.60 -11.45
C SER A 137 3.84 4.35 -10.72
N ILE A 138 2.88 3.48 -10.45
CA ILE A 138 3.07 2.13 -9.92
C ILE A 138 2.34 1.17 -10.85
N GLU A 139 3.04 0.19 -11.41
CA GLU A 139 2.46 -0.69 -12.40
C GLU A 139 2.89 -2.15 -12.26
N GLU A 140 1.97 -3.05 -12.59
CA GLU A 140 2.24 -4.47 -12.73
C GLU A 140 2.72 -4.72 -14.18
N PRO A 141 4.01 -5.09 -14.40
CA PRO A 141 4.59 -5.15 -15.73
C PRO A 141 4.05 -6.33 -16.55
N HIS A 142 3.59 -7.40 -15.89
CA HIS A 142 3.10 -8.62 -16.52
C HIS A 142 1.62 -8.84 -16.22
N TRP A 143 0.87 -9.25 -17.24
CA TRP A 143 -0.57 -9.55 -17.13
C TRP A 143 -0.85 -10.91 -16.47
N PHE A 144 0.09 -11.85 -16.58
CA PHE A 144 0.05 -13.16 -15.94
C PHE A 144 1.41 -13.42 -15.30
N SER A 145 1.42 -13.59 -13.98
CA SER A 145 2.59 -14.05 -13.24
C SER A 145 2.12 -14.85 -12.04
N MET A 146 2.81 -15.96 -11.79
CA MET A 146 2.64 -16.78 -10.60
C MET A 146 3.02 -16.02 -9.31
N LYS A 147 3.96 -15.07 -9.40
CA LYS A 147 4.36 -14.16 -8.32
C LYS A 147 4.06 -12.72 -8.70
N ARG A 148 3.39 -11.96 -7.85
CA ARG A 148 3.15 -10.55 -8.12
C ARG A 148 4.44 -9.74 -8.17
N GLN A 149 4.47 -8.77 -9.06
CA GLN A 149 5.55 -7.81 -9.18
C GLN A 149 4.97 -6.45 -9.56
N LEU A 150 5.46 -5.39 -8.92
CA LEU A 150 5.16 -4.00 -9.23
C LEU A 150 6.46 -3.26 -9.53
N ARG A 151 6.45 -2.45 -10.58
CA ARG A 151 7.45 -1.42 -10.86
C ARG A 151 6.98 -0.10 -10.28
N ILE A 152 7.88 0.58 -9.59
CA ILE A 152 7.61 1.84 -8.91
C ILE A 152 8.48 2.91 -9.57
N GLY A 153 7.82 3.70 -10.42
CA GLY A 153 8.37 4.89 -11.06
C GLY A 153 7.86 6.14 -10.36
N LEU A 154 8.17 6.28 -9.08
CA LEU A 154 7.89 7.48 -8.29
C LEU A 154 9.13 8.40 -8.25
N PRO A 155 8.98 9.68 -7.87
CA PRO A 155 10.12 10.60 -7.75
C PRO A 155 11.26 10.04 -6.89
N ASN A 156 12.51 10.24 -7.31
CA ASN A 156 13.69 9.64 -6.66
C ASN A 156 13.99 10.24 -5.27
N ASP A 157 13.52 11.45 -5.01
CA ASP A 157 13.58 12.14 -3.73
C ASP A 157 12.53 11.62 -2.73
N MET A 158 11.54 10.84 -3.20
CA MET A 158 10.56 10.21 -2.32
C MET A 158 11.22 9.08 -1.50
N PRO A 159 11.14 9.08 -0.16
CA PRO A 159 11.75 8.04 0.66
C PRO A 159 11.21 6.64 0.35
N VAL A 160 12.08 5.63 0.41
CA VAL A 160 11.72 4.22 0.20
C VAL A 160 10.55 3.74 1.08
N PRO A 161 10.43 4.11 2.38
CA PRO A 161 9.26 3.76 3.19
C PRO A 161 7.95 4.27 2.58
N LEU A 162 7.94 5.52 2.09
CA LEU A 162 6.77 6.14 1.48
C LEU A 162 6.42 5.48 0.14
N GLN A 163 7.41 5.21 -0.72
CA GLN A 163 7.19 4.48 -1.96
C GLN A 163 6.61 3.08 -1.70
N THR A 164 7.10 2.39 -0.67
CA THR A 164 6.63 1.06 -0.25
C THR A 164 5.21 1.13 0.31
N PHE A 165 4.88 2.16 1.08
CA PHE A 165 3.53 2.41 1.58
C PHE A 165 2.52 2.66 0.46
N LEU A 166 2.87 3.47 -0.55
CA LEU A 166 2.01 3.70 -1.71
C LEU A 166 1.78 2.41 -2.51
N ALA A 167 2.82 1.59 -2.66
CA ALA A 167 2.67 0.29 -3.30
C ALA A 167 1.80 -0.67 -2.47
N PHE A 168 1.91 -0.65 -1.14
CA PHE A 168 0.98 -1.37 -0.26
C PHE A 168 -0.48 -0.97 -0.55
N LEU A 169 -0.78 0.32 -0.67
CA LEU A 169 -2.14 0.78 -0.97
C LEU A 169 -2.65 0.25 -2.32
N VAL A 170 -1.78 0.20 -3.34
CA VAL A 170 -2.08 -0.39 -4.64
C VAL A 170 -2.38 -1.90 -4.54
N ILE A 171 -1.54 -2.63 -3.80
CA ILE A 171 -1.72 -4.07 -3.59
C ILE A 171 -3.03 -4.32 -2.82
N ASN A 172 -3.25 -3.62 -1.72
CA ASN A 172 -4.45 -3.74 -0.87
C ASN A 172 -5.73 -3.38 -1.64
N SER A 173 -5.66 -2.37 -2.51
CA SER A 173 -6.75 -1.98 -3.42
C SER A 173 -7.07 -3.04 -4.48
N ALA A 174 -6.14 -3.92 -4.81
CA ALA A 174 -6.35 -4.98 -5.80
C ALA A 174 -6.97 -6.25 -5.22
N PHE A 175 -7.01 -6.40 -3.88
CA PHE A 175 -7.57 -7.57 -3.18
C PHE A 175 -8.99 -7.31 -2.62
N ARG A 176 -9.54 -6.12 -2.81
CA ARG A 176 -10.90 -5.73 -2.38
C ARG A 176 -11.79 -5.46 -3.59
#